data_AF-A0A0A0CYC4-F1
#
_entry.id   AF-A0A0A0CYC4-F1
#
_cell.length_a   1.000
_cell.length_b   1.000
_cell.length_c   1.000
_cell.angle_alpha   90.00
_cell.angle_beta   90.00
_cell.angle_gamma   90.00
#
_symmetry.space_group_name_H-M   'P 1'
#
loop_
_entity.id
_entity.type
_entity.pdbx_description
1 polymer ?
#
loop_
_entity_poly.entity_id
_entity_poly.type
_entity_poly.pdbx_seq_one_letter_code
_entity_poly.pdbx_strand_id
1 'polypeptide(L)'
;ALPRWIAALLLQLVRGRARCVGLLMFIYFGMPVFLGVDVPALVAVAVAYTIWTAVFLGEIWRGGIEAVKPAQWEAAECLGLTKWQQFRWIIGPQAFRIALPATVGFLVQLVKNTSLASIVGFVELARAGQMASAATFQPLLTYTVVAAIYFAICFPLTTWSRSLEARLNGAR
;
A
#
# COMPACT_ATOMS: atom_id res chain seq x y z
N ALA A 1 -8.71 23.47 13.33
CA ALA A 1 -8.30 23.59 11.92
C ALA A 1 -6.84 23.15 11.70
N LEU A 2 -5.87 23.66 12.45
CA LEU A 2 -4.44 23.33 12.40
C LEU A 2 -4.08 21.81 12.29
N PRO A 3 -4.68 20.88 13.06
CA PRO A 3 -4.31 19.46 12.97
C PRO A 3 -4.73 18.80 11.65
N ARG A 4 -5.78 19.29 10.99
CA ARG A 4 -6.24 18.74 9.70
C ARG A 4 -5.31 19.12 8.55
N TRP A 5 -4.71 20.31 8.61
CA TRP A 5 -3.73 20.78 7.62
C TRP A 5 -2.38 20.08 7.78
N ILE A 6 -1.93 19.86 9.01
CA ILE A 6 -0.70 19.08 9.29
C ILE A 6 -0.88 17.63 8.83
N ALA A 7 -2.03 17.01 9.13
CA ALA A 7 -2.35 15.69 8.62
C ALA A 7 -2.41 15.67 7.09
N ALA A 8 -3.06 16.65 6.45
CA ALA A 8 -3.12 16.74 4.99
C ALA A 8 -1.73 16.92 4.36
N LEU A 9 -0.85 17.71 4.99
CA LEU A 9 0.52 17.92 4.53
C LEU A 9 1.36 16.64 4.70
N LEU A 10 1.27 15.95 5.83
CA LEU A 10 1.94 14.66 6.07
C LEU A 10 1.47 13.60 5.06
N LEU A 11 0.17 13.53 4.79
CA LEU A 11 -0.40 12.64 3.77
C LEU A 11 0.09 13.02 2.36
N GLN A 12 0.09 14.32 2.04
CA GLN A 12 0.62 14.86 0.79
C GLN A 12 2.14 14.77 0.66
N LEU A 13 2.88 14.46 1.72
CA LEU A 13 4.32 14.18 1.71
C LEU A 13 4.64 12.69 1.58
N VAL A 14 3.67 11.79 1.80
CA VAL A 14 3.87 10.31 1.71
C VAL A 14 3.21 9.69 0.46
N ARG A 15 2.27 10.41 -0.16
CA ARG A 15 1.55 10.13 -1.43
C ARG A 15 2.38 9.89 -2.72
N GLY A 16 3.34 8.98 -2.76
CA GLY A 16 3.96 8.60 -4.04
C GLY A 16 5.04 7.54 -3.94
N ARG A 17 5.21 6.74 -5.00
CA ARG A 17 6.26 5.70 -5.11
C ARG A 17 7.66 6.25 -4.85
N ALA A 18 7.94 7.47 -5.31
CA ALA A 18 9.23 8.15 -5.08
C ALA A 18 9.48 8.48 -3.60
N ARG A 19 8.41 8.57 -2.79
CA ARG A 19 8.49 8.98 -1.38
C ARG A 19 8.62 7.80 -0.42
N CYS A 20 8.20 6.59 -0.84
CA CYS A 20 8.56 5.36 -0.12
C CYS A 20 10.08 5.20 -0.09
N VAL A 21 10.73 5.40 -1.25
CA VAL A 21 12.20 5.34 -1.37
C VAL A 21 12.84 6.42 -0.52
N GLY A 22 12.33 7.65 -0.57
CA GLY A 22 12.82 8.75 0.28
C GLY A 22 12.72 8.43 1.78
N LEU A 23 11.58 7.90 2.23
CA LEU A 23 11.38 7.50 3.64
C LEU A 23 12.32 6.36 4.05
N LEU A 24 12.49 5.37 3.17
CA LEU A 24 13.38 4.23 3.40
C LEU A 24 14.85 4.66 3.48
N MET A 25 15.29 5.55 2.59
CA MET A 25 16.62 6.13 2.66
C MET A 25 16.80 7.00 3.90
N PHE A 26 15.79 7.78 4.28
CA PHE A 26 15.84 8.59 5.51
C PHE A 26 15.94 7.73 6.77
N ILE A 27 15.17 6.65 6.88
CA ILE A 27 15.22 5.76 8.05
C ILE A 27 16.55 5.01 8.10
N TYR A 28 17.04 4.49 6.97
CA TYR A 28 18.26 3.68 6.96
C TYR A 28 19.55 4.52 7.03
N PHE A 29 19.67 5.57 6.23
CA PHE A 29 20.87 6.41 6.18
C PHE A 29 20.80 7.63 7.11
N GLY A 30 19.59 8.12 7.44
CA GLY A 30 19.42 9.27 8.33
C GLY A 30 19.50 8.91 9.81
N MET A 31 18.93 7.79 10.27
CA MET A 31 18.99 7.40 11.69
C MET A 31 20.43 7.29 12.24
N PRO A 32 21.40 6.66 11.54
CA PRO A 32 22.78 6.63 12.00
C PRO A 32 23.41 8.02 12.10
N VAL A 33 23.09 8.92 11.16
CA VAL A 33 23.66 10.29 11.10
C VAL A 33 23.07 11.20 12.18
N PHE A 34 21.77 11.10 12.46
CA PHE A 34 21.09 11.99 13.41
C PHE A 34 21.07 11.46 14.85
N LEU A 35 21.01 10.15 15.04
CA LEU A 35 20.81 9.49 16.34
C LEU A 35 21.97 8.57 16.74
N GLY A 36 22.94 8.32 15.85
CA GLY A 36 24.08 7.44 16.14
C GLY A 36 23.70 5.97 16.30
N VAL A 37 22.49 5.57 15.88
CA VAL A 37 21.99 4.19 16.01
C VAL A 37 22.02 3.51 14.65
N ASP A 38 22.78 2.42 14.56
CA ASP A 38 22.77 1.53 13.40
C ASP A 38 21.47 0.73 13.37
N VAL A 39 20.65 0.98 12.36
CA VAL A 39 19.37 0.29 12.18
C VAL A 39 19.57 -0.89 11.23
N PRO A 40 19.23 -2.13 11.61
CA PRO A 40 19.26 -3.26 10.70
C PRO A 40 18.38 -3.01 9.48
N ALA A 41 18.85 -3.40 8.29
CA ALA A 41 18.15 -3.18 7.03
C ALA A 41 16.69 -3.70 7.05
N LEU A 42 16.44 -4.86 7.68
CA LEU A 42 15.09 -5.41 7.82
C LEU A 42 14.16 -4.47 8.61
N VAL A 43 14.64 -3.87 9.70
CA VAL A 43 13.85 -2.95 10.53
C VAL A 43 13.55 -1.67 9.76
N ALA A 44 14.55 -1.11 9.07
CA ALA A 44 14.37 0.09 8.26
C ALA A 44 13.35 -0.13 7.12
N VAL A 45 13.45 -1.26 6.43
CA VAL A 45 12.50 -1.66 5.37
C VAL A 45 11.10 -1.85 5.97
N ALA A 46 10.96 -2.61 7.06
CA ALA A 46 9.67 -2.86 7.69
C ALA A 46 8.97 -1.54 8.07
N VAL A 47 9.67 -0.66 8.81
CA VAL A 47 9.09 0.61 9.27
C VAL A 47 8.71 1.51 8.09
N ALA A 48 9.59 1.66 7.10
CA ALA A 48 9.33 2.50 5.94
C ALA A 48 8.10 2.02 5.15
N TYR A 49 8.01 0.71 4.90
CA TYR A 49 6.89 0.13 4.16
C TYR A 49 5.59 0.14 4.97
N THR A 50 5.64 -0.08 6.28
CA THR A 50 4.46 -0.01 7.16
C THR A 50 3.88 1.40 7.17
N ILE A 51 4.70 2.43 7.35
CA ILE A 51 4.25 3.83 7.35
C ILE A 51 3.65 4.18 5.99
N TRP A 52 4.35 3.85 4.91
CA TRP A 52 3.86 4.14 3.56
C TRP A 52 2.52 3.43 3.28
N THR A 53 2.44 2.14 3.61
CA THR A 53 1.24 1.33 3.45
C THR A 53 0.08 1.87 4.29
N ALA A 54 0.32 2.25 5.53
CA ALA A 54 -0.71 2.79 6.42
C ALA A 54 -1.32 4.08 5.87
N VAL A 55 -0.48 4.99 5.36
CA VAL A 55 -0.95 6.23 4.73
C VAL A 55 -1.78 5.93 3.48
N PHE A 56 -1.26 5.10 2.57
CA PHE A 56 -1.94 4.81 1.31
C PHE A 56 -3.26 4.06 1.52
N LEU A 57 -3.26 3.08 2.43
CA LEU A 57 -4.48 2.35 2.79
C LEU A 57 -5.50 3.28 3.46
N GLY A 58 -5.07 4.17 4.36
CA GLY A 58 -5.94 5.17 4.97
C GLY A 58 -6.69 6.03 3.94
N GLU A 59 -6.04 6.36 2.82
CA GLU A 59 -6.68 7.11 1.74
C GLU A 59 -7.64 6.29 0.89
N ILE A 60 -7.32 5.02 0.62
CA ILE A 60 -8.23 4.10 -0.05
C ILE A 60 -9.52 3.97 0.76
N TRP A 61 -9.40 3.78 2.07
CA TRP A 61 -10.56 3.61 2.95
C TRP A 61 -11.34 4.91 3.15
N ARG A 62 -10.65 6.05 3.28
CA ARG A 62 -11.29 7.37 3.29
C ARG A 62 -12.04 7.62 1.99
N GLY A 63 -11.42 7.35 0.85
CA GLY A 63 -12.06 7.47 -0.47
C GLY A 63 -13.26 6.54 -0.61
N GLY A 64 -13.20 5.33 -0.05
CA GLY A 64 -14.33 4.40 0.00
C GLY A 64 -15.52 4.93 0.82
N ILE A 65 -15.26 5.62 1.95
CA ILE A 65 -16.30 6.25 2.77
C ILE A 65 -16.90 7.47 2.05
N GLU A 66 -16.06 8.32 1.45
CA GLU A 66 -16.48 9.51 0.69
C GLU A 66 -17.25 9.16 -0.60
N ALA A 67 -17.04 7.96 -1.16
CA ALA A 67 -17.76 7.47 -2.33
C ALA A 67 -19.20 7.02 -2.04
N VAL A 68 -19.59 6.84 -0.76
CA VAL A 68 -20.98 6.53 -0.38
C VAL A 68 -21.86 7.76 -0.58
N LYS A 69 -23.02 7.58 -1.25
CA LYS A 69 -23.93 8.68 -1.59
C LYS A 69 -24.35 9.47 -0.33
N PRO A 70 -24.25 10.82 -0.33
CA PRO A 70 -24.68 11.65 0.81
C PRO A 70 -26.13 11.40 1.24
N ALA A 71 -27.02 11.11 0.28
CA ALA A 71 -28.42 10.80 0.55
C ALA A 71 -28.63 9.63 1.53
N GLN A 72 -27.69 8.68 1.62
CA GLN A 72 -27.80 7.61 2.61
C GLN A 72 -27.45 8.05 4.02
N TRP A 73 -26.57 9.04 4.17
CA TRP A 73 -26.31 9.67 5.46
C TRP A 73 -27.54 10.44 5.94
N GLU A 74 -28.14 11.23 5.04
CA GLU A 74 -29.36 11.99 5.33
C GLU A 74 -30.54 11.06 5.64
N ALA A 75 -30.76 10.00 4.86
CA ALA A 75 -31.81 9.03 5.12
C ALA A 75 -31.64 8.30 6.46
N ALA A 76 -30.41 7.93 6.82
CA ALA A 76 -30.12 7.30 8.09
C ALA A 76 -30.33 8.26 9.28
N GLU A 77 -30.08 9.55 9.08
CA GLU A 77 -30.36 10.60 10.05
C GLU A 77 -31.87 10.83 10.23
N CYS A 78 -32.65 10.81 9.14
CA CYS A 78 -34.12 10.85 9.20
C CYS A 78 -34.74 9.66 9.95
N LEU A 79 -34.06 8.50 9.96
CA LEU A 79 -34.47 7.32 10.73
C LEU A 79 -34.09 7.40 12.21
N GLY A 80 -33.51 8.52 12.67
CA GLY A 80 -33.09 8.72 14.06
C GLY A 80 -31.87 7.90 14.48
N LEU A 81 -31.10 7.37 13.53
CA LEU A 81 -29.90 6.58 13.84
C LEU A 81 -28.77 7.50 14.32
N THR A 82 -28.07 7.10 15.38
CA THR A 82 -26.85 7.77 15.84
C THR A 82 -25.72 7.62 14.82
N LYS A 83 -24.76 8.55 14.77
CA LYS A 83 -23.63 8.50 13.80
C LYS A 83 -22.87 7.16 13.81
N TRP A 84 -22.72 6.54 14.97
CA TRP A 84 -22.12 5.20 15.09
C TRP A 84 -22.99 4.10 14.47
N GLN A 85 -24.31 4.15 14.66
CA GLN A 85 -25.24 3.21 14.03
C GLN A 85 -25.27 3.42 12.51
N GLN A 86 -25.34 4.67 12.04
CA GLN A 86 -25.27 5.01 10.61
C GLN A 86 -24.03 4.35 10.00
N PHE A 87 -22.86 4.57 10.62
CA PHE A 87 -21.61 4.00 10.13
C PHE A 87 -21.57 2.47 10.21
N ARG A 88 -21.94 1.86 11.33
CA ARG A 88 -21.82 0.41 11.52
C ARG A 88 -22.74 -0.42 10.62
N TRP A 89 -23.94 0.09 10.35
CA TRP A 89 -25.01 -0.67 9.68
C TRP A 89 -25.19 -0.31 8.21
N ILE A 90 -24.98 0.95 7.84
CA ILE A 90 -25.30 1.44 6.49
C ILE A 90 -24.01 1.79 5.75
N ILE A 91 -23.26 2.78 6.22
CA ILE A 91 -22.14 3.34 5.46
C ILE A 91 -20.93 2.39 5.46
N GLY A 92 -20.54 1.84 6.60
CA GLY A 92 -19.35 1.01 6.76
C GLY A 92 -19.34 -0.22 5.84
N PRO A 93 -20.41 -1.04 5.79
CA PRO A 93 -20.48 -2.17 4.86
C PRO A 93 -20.38 -1.77 3.38
N GLN A 94 -20.90 -0.61 3.00
CA GLN A 94 -20.82 -0.10 1.62
C GLN A 94 -19.44 0.45 1.29
N ALA A 95 -18.88 1.27 2.18
CA ALA A 95 -17.52 1.77 2.07
C ALA A 95 -16.50 0.63 2.00
N PHE A 96 -16.70 -0.45 2.76
CA PHE A 96 -15.88 -1.65 2.71
C PHE A 96 -15.89 -2.30 1.32
N ARG A 97 -17.08 -2.46 0.72
CA ARG A 97 -17.22 -3.02 -0.63
C ARG A 97 -16.53 -2.15 -1.69
N ILE A 98 -16.50 -0.84 -1.51
CA ILE A 98 -15.81 0.08 -2.42
C ILE A 98 -14.28 0.04 -2.22
N ALA A 99 -13.82 0.00 -0.96
CA ALA A 99 -12.39 0.06 -0.62
C ALA A 99 -11.65 -1.28 -0.81
N LEU A 100 -12.35 -2.42 -0.72
CA LEU A 100 -11.74 -3.74 -0.76
C LEU A 100 -11.04 -4.06 -2.09
N PRO A 101 -11.65 -3.86 -3.29
CA PRO A 101 -10.97 -4.07 -4.57
C PRO A 101 -9.70 -3.23 -4.70
N ALA A 102 -9.78 -1.95 -4.33
CA ALA A 102 -8.65 -1.03 -4.38
C ALA A 102 -7.51 -1.47 -3.43
N THR A 103 -7.85 -2.02 -2.26
CA THR A 103 -6.87 -2.57 -1.31
C THR A 103 -6.11 -3.78 -1.90
N VAL A 104 -6.83 -4.70 -2.57
CA VAL A 104 -6.20 -5.86 -3.22
C VAL A 104 -5.33 -5.42 -4.41
N GLY A 105 -5.80 -4.45 -5.20
CA GLY A 105 -4.99 -3.86 -6.28
C GLY A 105 -3.72 -3.18 -5.77
N PHE A 106 -3.80 -2.51 -4.61
CA PHE A 106 -2.65 -1.92 -3.95
C PHE A 106 -1.64 -2.98 -3.47
N LEU A 107 -2.10 -4.15 -3.02
CA LEU A 107 -1.20 -5.23 -2.58
C LEU A 107 -0.26 -5.68 -3.70
N VAL A 108 -0.73 -5.73 -4.95
CA VAL A 108 0.14 -6.03 -6.12
C VAL A 108 1.23 -4.97 -6.27
N GLN A 109 0.88 -3.69 -6.09
CA GLN A 109 1.86 -2.61 -6.14
C GLN A 109 2.86 -2.69 -4.97
N LEU A 110 2.40 -3.06 -3.78
CA LEU A 110 3.25 -3.27 -2.61
C LEU A 110 4.29 -4.36 -2.88
N VAL A 111 3.88 -5.52 -3.41
CA VAL A 111 4.78 -6.63 -3.78
C VAL A 111 5.80 -6.20 -4.82
N LYS A 112 5.41 -5.40 -5.82
CA LYS A 112 6.36 -4.90 -6.82
C LYS A 112 7.33 -3.88 -6.21
N ASN A 113 6.83 -3.03 -5.32
CA ASN A 113 7.64 -2.00 -4.70
C ASN A 113 8.70 -2.57 -3.76
N THR A 114 8.49 -3.74 -3.13
CA THR A 114 9.51 -4.36 -2.23
C THR A 114 10.87 -4.54 -2.89
N SER A 115 10.93 -4.66 -4.23
CA SER A 115 12.18 -4.65 -5.00
C SER A 115 13.07 -3.42 -4.72
N LEU A 116 12.49 -2.29 -4.31
CA LEU A 116 13.23 -1.07 -3.93
C LEU A 116 13.99 -1.23 -2.61
N ALA A 117 13.64 -2.21 -1.77
CA ALA A 117 14.40 -2.53 -0.56
C ALA A 117 15.84 -2.97 -0.87
N SER A 118 16.08 -3.47 -2.10
CA SER A 118 17.41 -3.83 -2.57
C SER A 118 18.41 -2.67 -2.54
N ILE A 119 17.95 -1.40 -2.61
CA ILE A 119 18.81 -0.21 -2.53
C ILE A 119 19.57 -0.14 -1.20
N VAL A 120 18.96 -0.62 -0.12
CA VAL A 120 19.49 -0.51 1.26
C VAL A 120 20.35 -1.70 1.67
N GLY A 121 20.60 -2.67 0.79
CA GLY A 121 21.37 -3.86 1.18
C GLY A 121 20.51 -5.11 1.35
N PHE A 122 19.19 -4.96 1.43
CA PHE A 122 18.30 -6.06 1.78
C PHE A 122 18.16 -7.06 0.63
N VAL A 123 18.46 -8.34 0.92
CA VAL A 123 18.35 -9.44 -0.05
C VAL A 123 16.90 -9.85 -0.18
N GLU A 124 16.21 -9.21 -1.13
CA GLU A 124 14.91 -9.65 -1.63
C GLU A 124 15.05 -10.37 -2.98
N LEU A 125 13.93 -10.75 -3.61
CA LEU A 125 13.92 -11.60 -4.80
C LEU A 125 14.72 -11.01 -5.98
N ALA A 126 14.60 -9.71 -6.27
CA ALA A 126 15.36 -9.09 -7.35
C ALA A 126 16.86 -9.03 -7.02
N ARG A 127 17.25 -8.73 -5.78
CA ARG A 127 18.65 -8.74 -5.32
C ARG A 127 19.24 -10.14 -5.30
N ALA A 128 18.47 -11.15 -4.89
CA ALA A 128 18.87 -12.56 -5.00
C ALA A 128 19.10 -12.94 -6.47
N GLY A 129 18.26 -12.44 -7.39
CA GLY A 129 18.46 -12.55 -8.83
C GLY A 129 19.76 -11.92 -9.32
N GLN A 130 20.08 -10.69 -8.87
CA GLN A 130 21.34 -10.03 -9.20
C GLN A 130 22.55 -10.84 -8.71
N MET A 131 22.49 -11.35 -7.47
CA MET A 131 23.57 -12.17 -6.88
C MET A 131 23.75 -13.49 -7.63
N ALA A 132 22.66 -14.18 -7.97
CA ALA A 132 22.72 -15.40 -8.77
C ALA A 132 23.23 -15.15 -10.19
N SER A 133 22.83 -14.04 -10.82
CA SER A 133 23.35 -13.63 -12.13
C SER A 133 24.84 -13.35 -12.09
N ALA A 134 25.34 -12.73 -11.01
CA ALA A 134 26.76 -12.45 -10.83
C ALA A 134 27.59 -13.73 -10.59
N ALA A 135 26.99 -14.75 -9.96
CA ALA A 135 27.64 -16.04 -9.73
C ALA A 135 27.67 -16.94 -10.98
N THR A 136 26.56 -16.99 -11.73
CA THR A 136 26.39 -17.92 -12.87
C THR A 136 26.74 -17.27 -14.22
N PHE A 137 26.91 -15.94 -14.28
CA PHE A 137 27.10 -15.17 -15.52
C PHE A 137 26.01 -15.40 -16.58
N GLN A 138 24.81 -15.78 -16.16
CA GLN A 138 23.65 -16.08 -17.02
C GLN A 138 22.47 -15.14 -16.74
N PRO A 139 22.60 -13.82 -17.02
CA PRO A 139 21.58 -12.82 -16.67
C PRO A 139 20.22 -13.11 -17.28
N LEU A 140 20.18 -13.59 -18.53
CA LEU A 140 18.93 -13.86 -19.24
C LEU A 140 18.10 -14.94 -18.53
N LEU A 141 18.72 -16.06 -18.17
CA LEU A 141 18.03 -17.15 -17.46
C LEU A 141 17.61 -16.71 -16.06
N THR A 142 18.51 -16.08 -15.30
CA THR A 142 18.23 -15.68 -13.91
C THR A 142 17.10 -14.65 -13.82
N TYR A 143 17.10 -13.60 -14.64
CA TYR A 143 16.02 -12.60 -14.60
C TYR A 143 14.70 -13.14 -15.16
N THR A 144 14.73 -14.10 -16.08
CA THR A 144 13.51 -14.75 -16.58
C THR A 144 12.82 -15.55 -15.46
N VAL A 145 13.60 -16.29 -14.66
CA VAL A 145 13.08 -17.03 -13.50
C VAL A 145 12.51 -16.06 -12.45
N VAL A 146 13.25 -15.00 -12.12
CA VAL A 146 12.78 -13.96 -11.19
C VAL A 146 11.48 -13.32 -11.69
N ALA A 147 11.40 -12.97 -12.98
CA ALA A 147 10.19 -12.42 -13.59
C ALA A 147 9.02 -13.41 -13.54
N ALA A 148 9.26 -14.71 -13.78
CA ALA A 148 8.25 -15.75 -13.68
C ALA A 148 7.70 -15.89 -12.25
N ILE A 149 8.55 -15.79 -11.23
CA ILE A 149 8.13 -15.81 -9.82
C ILE A 149 7.28 -14.58 -9.49
N TYR A 150 7.72 -13.37 -9.89
CA TYR A 150 6.91 -12.16 -9.71
C TYR A 150 5.57 -12.28 -10.44
N PHE A 151 5.55 -12.85 -11.64
CA PHE A 151 4.33 -13.08 -12.40
C PHE A 151 3.40 -14.06 -11.69
N ALA A 152 3.92 -15.19 -11.21
CA ALA A 152 3.14 -16.21 -10.48
C ALA A 152 2.49 -15.65 -9.21
N ILE A 153 3.11 -14.66 -8.55
CA ILE A 153 2.55 -13.98 -7.37
C ILE A 153 1.57 -12.87 -7.77
N CYS A 154 1.96 -12.00 -8.71
CA CYS A 154 1.18 -10.82 -9.06
C CYS A 154 -0.05 -11.13 -9.92
N PHE A 155 0.02 -12.14 -10.78
CA PHE A 155 -1.08 -12.53 -11.66
C PHE A 155 -2.36 -12.93 -10.90
N PRO A 156 -2.33 -13.90 -9.94
CA PRO A 156 -3.53 -14.29 -9.20
C PRO A 156 -4.08 -13.14 -8.35
N LEU A 157 -3.21 -12.30 -7.76
CA LEU A 157 -3.65 -11.12 -7.01
C LEU A 157 -4.35 -10.10 -7.90
N THR A 158 -3.82 -9.88 -9.12
CA THR A 158 -4.40 -8.95 -10.09
C THR A 158 -5.76 -9.46 -10.60
N THR A 159 -5.88 -10.75 -10.91
CA THR A 159 -7.16 -11.34 -11.35
C THR A 159 -8.19 -11.32 -10.23
N TRP A 160 -7.77 -11.56 -8.99
CA TRP A 160 -8.65 -11.46 -7.83
C TRP A 160 -9.16 -10.02 -7.62
N SER A 161 -8.27 -9.03 -7.68
CA SER A 161 -8.63 -7.60 -7.63
C SER A 161 -9.67 -7.24 -8.69
N ARG A 162 -9.46 -7.65 -9.94
CA ARG A 162 -10.39 -7.39 -11.05
C ARG A 162 -11.73 -8.08 -10.86
N SER A 163 -11.73 -9.31 -10.33
CA SER A 163 -12.97 -10.04 -10.04
C SER A 163 -13.79 -9.35 -8.94
N LEU A 164 -13.13 -8.89 -7.88
CA LEU A 164 -13.78 -8.11 -6.81
C LEU A 164 -14.34 -6.80 -7.36
N GLU A 165 -13.58 -6.10 -8.21
CA GLU A 165 -14.04 -4.87 -8.84
C GLU A 165 -15.26 -5.11 -9.74
N ALA A 166 -15.25 -6.15 -10.57
CA ALA A 166 -16.39 -6.50 -11.43
C ALA A 166 -17.65 -6.87 -10.62
N ARG A 167 -17.50 -7.63 -9.53
CA ARG A 167 -18.61 -8.04 -8.67
C ARG A 167 -19.20 -6.89 -7.86
N LEU A 168 -18.39 -5.91 -7.47
CA LEU A 168 -18.79 -4.83 -6.56
C LEU A 168 -19.18 -3.54 -7.30
N ASN A 169 -18.60 -3.28 -8.48
CA ASN A 169 -18.99 -2.16 -9.35
C ASN A 169 -20.12 -2.50 -10.33
N GLY A 170 -20.40 -3.78 -10.58
CA GLY A 170 -21.55 -4.23 -11.38
C GLY A 170 -22.93 -4.01 -10.73
N ALA A 171 -22.97 -3.42 -9.52
CA ALA A 171 -24.18 -3.05 -8.80
C ALA A 171 -24.43 -1.52 -8.81
N ARG A 172 -24.00 -0.83 -9.88
CA ARG A 172 -24.29 0.59 -10.13
C ARG A 172 -25.55 0.76 -10.95
#